data_AF-A0A5N8YLX3-F1
#
_entry.id   AF-A0A5N8YLX3-F1
#
_cell.length_a   1.000
_cell.length_b   1.000
_cell.length_c   1.000
_cell.angle_alpha   90.00
_cell.angle_beta   90.00
_cell.angle_gamma   90.00
#
_symmetry.space_group_name_H-M   'P 1'
#
loop_
_entity.id
_entity.type
_entity.pdbx_description
1 polymer ?
#
loop_
_entity_poly.entity_id
_entity_poly.type
_entity_poly.pdbx_seq_one_letter_code
_entity_poly.pdbx_strand_id
1 'polypeptide(L)'
;MYRIRRVYRTKPGEAGNVAKLVYAQAKLYRDAGHRSDFTVSYNGYTLPGERNIVILEWTDDKIMSPGREGNNIPPEIMEAGMKYRPLLEEQHIEFYEMVDPASMGDK
;
A
#
# COMPACT_ATOMS: atom_id res chain seq x y z
N MET A 1 1.00 -13.75 -10.78
CA MET A 1 0.52 -12.46 -10.23
C MET A 1 0.89 -12.37 -8.76
N TYR A 2 1.29 -11.20 -8.29
CA TYR A 2 1.62 -10.94 -6.88
C TYR A 2 0.58 -10.01 -6.27
N ARG A 3 0.22 -10.28 -5.01
CA ARG A 3 -0.45 -9.33 -4.14
C ARG A 3 0.59 -8.64 -3.27
N ILE A 4 0.62 -7.31 -3.36
CA ILE A 4 1.60 -6.48 -2.67
C ILE A 4 0.87 -5.71 -1.58
N ARG A 5 1.41 -5.76 -0.35
CA ARG A 5 0.92 -4.99 0.78
C ARG A 5 1.99 -4.05 1.29
N ARG A 6 1.64 -2.78 1.47
CA ARG A 6 2.37 -1.89 2.36
C ARG A 6 1.62 -1.80 3.68
N VAL A 7 2.29 -2.21 4.73
CA VAL A 7 1.77 -2.23 6.09
C VAL A 7 2.41 -1.08 6.85
N TYR A 8 1.58 -0.28 7.49
CA TYR A 8 2.00 0.88 8.26
C TYR A 8 1.52 0.73 9.69
N ARG A 9 2.44 0.66 10.65
CA ARG A 9 2.13 0.81 12.08
C ARG A 9 2.13 2.30 12.40
N THR A 10 0.99 2.80 12.83
CA THR A 10 0.78 4.22 13.13
C THR A 10 0.98 4.49 14.61
N LYS A 11 1.23 5.75 14.95
CA LYS A 11 1.07 6.22 16.33
C LYS A 11 -0.37 5.98 16.81
N PRO A 12 -0.59 5.82 18.13
CA PRO A 12 -1.92 5.62 18.69
C PRO A 12 -2.90 6.71 18.26
N GLY A 13 -4.06 6.31 17.74
CA GLY A 13 -5.13 7.23 17.32
C GLY A 13 -5.01 7.76 15.88
N GLU A 14 -3.89 7.54 15.20
CA GLU A 14 -3.64 8.10 13.86
C GLU A 14 -4.10 7.20 12.70
N ALA A 15 -4.48 5.94 12.95
CA ALA A 15 -4.75 4.95 11.90
C ALA A 15 -5.73 5.45 10.82
N GLY A 16 -6.86 6.05 11.23
CA GLY A 16 -7.85 6.58 10.30
C GLY A 16 -7.37 7.82 9.52
N ASN A 17 -6.51 8.64 10.11
CA ASN A 17 -5.90 9.79 9.46
C ASN A 17 -4.86 9.35 8.42
N VAL A 18 -3.94 8.47 8.83
CA VAL A 18 -2.92 7.87 7.95
C VAL A 18 -3.57 7.13 6.80
N ALA A 19 -4.67 6.39 7.01
CA ALA A 19 -5.39 5.71 5.93
C ALA A 19 -5.84 6.67 4.81
N LYS A 20 -6.37 7.84 5.16
CA LYS A 20 -6.78 8.86 4.18
C LYS A 20 -5.58 9.43 3.42
N LEU A 21 -4.47 9.69 4.11
CA LEU A 21 -3.24 10.20 3.49
C LEU A 21 -2.59 9.17 2.57
N VAL A 22 -2.54 7.90 2.99
CA VAL A 22 -2.05 6.78 2.19
C VAL A 22 -2.93 6.57 0.97
N TYR A 23 -4.25 6.64 1.10
CA TYR A 23 -5.17 6.58 -0.03
C TYR A 23 -4.90 7.68 -1.06
N ALA A 24 -4.74 8.93 -0.60
CA ALA A 24 -4.43 10.05 -1.48
C ALA A 24 -3.12 9.84 -2.26
N GLN A 25 -2.07 9.35 -1.60
CA GLN A 25 -0.81 9.02 -2.27
C GLN A 25 -0.96 7.85 -3.25
N ALA A 26 -1.63 6.76 -2.84
CA ALA A 26 -1.83 5.58 -3.67
C ALA A 26 -2.63 5.92 -4.94
N LYS A 27 -3.61 6.82 -4.82
CA LYS A 27 -4.35 7.36 -5.96
C LYS A 27 -3.42 8.03 -6.97
N LEU A 28 -2.49 8.88 -6.52
CA LEU A 28 -1.52 9.52 -7.43
C LEU A 28 -0.62 8.49 -8.13
N TYR A 29 -0.17 7.46 -7.43
CA TYR A 29 0.59 6.36 -8.04
C TYR A 29 -0.22 5.64 -9.14
N ARG A 30 -1.50 5.36 -8.88
CA ARG A 30 -2.39 4.74 -9.88
C ARG A 30 -2.61 5.66 -11.07
N ASP A 31 -2.95 6.92 -10.82
CA ASP A 31 -3.27 7.90 -11.87
C ASP A 31 -2.04 8.20 -12.76
N ALA A 32 -0.83 8.09 -12.21
CA ALA A 32 0.43 8.17 -12.95
C ALA A 32 0.87 6.85 -13.62
N GLY A 33 0.05 5.78 -13.54
CA GLY A 33 0.32 4.49 -14.17
C GLY A 33 1.38 3.63 -13.47
N HIS A 34 1.78 3.98 -12.25
CA HIS A 34 2.78 3.22 -11.49
C HIS A 34 2.19 2.04 -10.71
N ARG A 35 0.88 2.01 -10.49
CA ARG A 35 0.18 0.93 -9.78
C ARG A 35 -1.16 0.64 -10.43
N SER A 36 -1.59 -0.60 -10.30
CA SER A 36 -2.95 -1.04 -10.59
C SER A 36 -3.95 -0.45 -9.59
N ASP A 37 -5.22 -0.84 -9.71
CA ASP A 37 -6.21 -0.55 -8.70
C ASP A 37 -5.79 -1.10 -7.33
N PHE A 38 -6.17 -0.35 -6.30
CA PHE A 38 -5.70 -0.57 -4.94
C PHE A 38 -6.84 -0.45 -3.93
N THR A 39 -6.61 -1.02 -2.76
CA THR A 39 -7.47 -0.83 -1.59
C THR A 39 -6.64 -0.28 -0.42
N VAL A 40 -7.29 0.49 0.44
CA VAL A 40 -6.71 0.91 1.73
C VAL A 40 -7.67 0.54 2.83
N SER A 41 -7.21 -0.26 3.77
CA SER A 41 -7.94 -0.60 4.99
C SER A 41 -7.15 -0.16 6.22
N TYR A 42 -7.83 0.04 7.34
CA TYR A 42 -7.17 0.33 8.60
C TYR A 42 -7.91 -0.32 9.76
N ASN A 43 -7.18 -0.60 10.83
CA ASN A 43 -7.74 -1.02 12.08
C ASN A 43 -7.33 -0.03 13.19
N GLY A 44 -8.35 0.68 13.71
CA GLY A 44 -8.21 1.71 14.73
C GLY A 44 -8.26 1.15 16.16
N TYR A 45 -8.66 1.99 17.12
CA TYR A 45 -8.63 1.63 18.54
C TYR A 45 -9.77 0.69 18.99
N THR A 46 -10.94 0.79 18.36
CA THR A 46 -12.21 0.21 18.86
C THR A 46 -12.56 -1.15 18.24
N LEU A 47 -11.70 -1.73 17.42
CA LEU A 47 -11.96 -2.97 16.69
C LEU A 47 -11.00 -4.08 17.17
N PRO A 48 -11.44 -5.35 17.17
CA PRO A 48 -10.57 -6.47 17.51
C PRO A 48 -9.45 -6.67 16.48
N GLY A 49 -8.39 -7.36 16.89
CA GLY A 49 -7.22 -7.65 16.05
C GLY A 49 -6.05 -6.70 16.28
N GLU A 50 -5.11 -6.68 15.33
CA GLU A 50 -3.98 -5.76 15.38
C GLU A 50 -4.47 -4.33 15.15
N ARG A 51 -4.14 -3.43 16.08
CA ARG A 51 -4.59 -2.04 16.11
C ARG A 51 -3.49 -1.09 15.65
N ASN A 52 -3.90 0.13 15.32
CA ASN A 52 -3.01 1.18 14.82
C ASN A 52 -2.26 0.75 13.55
N ILE A 53 -2.97 0.05 12.67
CA ILE A 53 -2.40 -0.50 11.43
C ILE A 53 -3.19 0.02 10.23
N VAL A 54 -2.48 0.36 9.16
CA VAL A 54 -3.03 0.68 7.85
C VAL A 54 -2.42 -0.29 6.85
N ILE A 55 -3.24 -0.82 5.95
CA ILE A 55 -2.81 -1.73 4.88
C ILE A 55 -3.21 -1.11 3.55
N LEU A 56 -2.22 -0.79 2.73
CA LEU A 56 -2.40 -0.51 1.31
C LEU A 56 -2.11 -1.79 0.53
N GLU A 57 -3.05 -2.23 -0.30
CA GLU A 57 -2.93 -3.46 -1.09
C GLU A 57 -3.20 -3.19 -2.58
N TRP A 58 -2.39 -3.77 -3.45
CA TRP A 58 -2.61 -3.80 -4.90
C TRP A 58 -2.02 -5.08 -5.50
N THR A 59 -2.30 -5.38 -6.77
CA THR A 59 -1.73 -6.53 -7.48
C THR A 59 -0.77 -6.09 -8.58
N ASP A 60 0.24 -6.91 -8.86
CA ASP A 60 1.19 -6.66 -9.94
C ASP A 60 1.62 -7.98 -10.58
N ASP A 61 1.87 -7.97 -11.89
CA ASP A 61 2.33 -9.15 -12.61
C ASP A 61 3.82 -9.40 -12.37
N LYS A 62 4.59 -8.35 -12.08
CA LYS A 62 6.05 -8.43 -11.93
C LYS A 62 6.54 -7.53 -10.80
N ILE A 63 7.45 -8.05 -9.98
CA ILE A 63 8.14 -7.26 -8.96
C ILE A 63 9.35 -6.57 -9.61
N MET A 64 9.27 -5.24 -9.73
CA MET A 64 10.30 -4.44 -10.39
C MET A 64 11.10 -3.62 -9.37
N SER A 65 12.41 -3.47 -9.60
CA SER A 65 13.25 -2.61 -8.75
C SER A 65 12.75 -1.16 -8.76
N PRO A 66 12.60 -0.49 -7.59
CA PRO A 66 12.31 0.94 -7.52
C PRO A 66 13.43 1.82 -8.10
N GLY A 67 14.67 1.33 -8.14
CA GLY A 67 15.83 2.06 -8.66
C GLY A 67 16.13 1.80 -10.14
N ARG A 68 15.25 1.08 -10.84
CA ARG A 68 15.43 0.81 -12.28
C ARG A 68 15.39 2.11 -13.09
N GLU A 69 16.11 2.12 -14.20
CA GLU A 69 16.04 3.19 -15.19
C GLU A 69 14.61 3.37 -15.71
N GLY A 70 14.17 4.61 -15.89
CA GLY A 70 12.82 4.94 -16.35
C GLY A 70 11.72 4.88 -15.30
N ASN A 71 12.01 4.57 -14.02
CA ASN A 71 11.03 4.68 -12.94
C ASN A 71 10.86 6.14 -12.47
N ASN A 72 10.22 6.97 -13.31
CA ASN A 72 10.04 8.39 -13.08
C ASN A 72 8.82 8.65 -12.18
N ILE A 73 9.01 8.62 -10.86
CA ILE A 73 7.95 8.92 -9.89
C ILE A 73 7.74 10.45 -9.80
N PRO A 74 6.54 10.98 -10.08
CA PRO A 74 6.24 12.40 -9.92
C PRO A 74 6.55 12.92 -8.50
N PRO A 75 7.16 14.12 -8.34
CA PRO A 75 7.54 14.66 -7.03
C PRO A 75 6.37 14.79 -6.04
N GLU A 76 5.18 15.15 -6.53
CA GLU A 76 3.95 15.27 -5.73
C GLU A 76 3.58 13.98 -4.98
N ILE A 77 3.94 12.81 -5.51
CA ILE A 77 3.71 11.53 -4.88
C ILE A 77 4.62 11.36 -3.65
N MET A 78 5.87 11.82 -3.76
CA MET A 78 6.81 11.79 -2.65
C MET A 78 6.40 12.79 -1.57
N GLU A 79 5.94 13.98 -1.96
CA GLU A 79 5.38 14.99 -1.05
C GLU A 79 4.15 14.49 -0.30
N ALA A 80 3.22 13.82 -0.99
CA ALA A 80 2.08 13.17 -0.35
C ALA A 80 2.53 12.13 0.69
N GLY A 81 3.59 11.38 0.38
CA GLY A 81 4.22 10.42 1.29
C GLY A 81 4.82 11.06 2.55
N MET A 82 5.35 12.28 2.44
CA MET A 82 5.92 13.00 3.58
C MET A 82 4.87 13.40 4.62
N LYS A 83 3.59 13.52 4.24
CA LYS A 83 2.51 13.95 5.14
C LYS A 83 2.21 12.94 6.24
N TYR A 84 2.31 11.64 5.97
CA TYR A 84 2.00 10.60 6.95
C TYR A 84 3.23 9.98 7.61
N ARG A 85 4.43 10.08 7.01
CA ARG A 85 5.67 9.49 7.56
C ARG A 85 5.93 9.85 9.04
N PRO A 86 5.75 11.09 9.51
CA PRO A 86 5.92 11.45 10.93
C PRO A 86 4.90 10.81 11.88
N LEU A 87 3.80 10.26 11.34
CA LEU A 87 2.71 9.61 12.09
C LEU A 87 2.92 8.10 12.23
N LEU A 88 4.01 7.56 11.67
CA LEU A 88 4.32 6.14 11.71
C LEU A 88 5.30 5.81 12.82
N GLU A 89 5.15 4.62 13.39
CA GLU A 89 6.17 3.97 14.22
C GLU A 89 7.05 3.05 13.36
N GLU A 90 6.44 2.35 12.40
CA GLU A 90 7.11 1.40 11.53
C GLU A 90 6.33 1.26 10.21
N GLN A 91 7.01 0.83 9.15
CA GLN A 91 6.36 0.35 7.93
C GLN A 91 7.21 -0.74 7.28
N HIS A 92 6.54 -1.69 6.62
CA HIS A 92 7.19 -2.71 5.81
C HIS A 92 6.35 -3.02 4.56
N ILE A 93 6.94 -3.80 3.65
CA ILE A 93 6.28 -4.25 2.42
C ILE A 93 6.30 -5.77 2.36
N GLU A 94 5.20 -6.35 1.92
CA GLU A 94 4.99 -7.78 1.82
C GLU A 94 4.62 -8.13 0.38
N PHE A 95 5.13 -9.27 -0.08
CA PHE A 95 4.83 -9.83 -1.40
C PHE A 95 4.26 -11.24 -1.21
N TYR A 96 3.08 -11.46 -1.78
CA TYR A 96 2.42 -12.76 -1.76
C TYR A 96 2.18 -13.20 -3.19
N GLU A 97 2.75 -14.34 -3.58
CA GLU A 97 2.38 -14.98 -4.83
C GLU A 97 0.92 -15.44 -4.76
N MET A 98 0.15 -15.13 -5.78
CA MET A 98 -1.24 -15.53 -5.87
C MET A 98 -1.34 -16.85 -6.63
N VAL A 99 -2.08 -17.79 -6.06
CA VAL A 99 -2.50 -19.01 -6.76
C VAL A 99 -3.33 -18.60 -7.97
N ASP A 100 -2.98 -19.10 -9.14
CA ASP A 100 -3.79 -18.96 -10.35
C ASP A 100 -4.95 -19.98 -10.31
N PRO A 101 -6.22 -19.57 -10.23
CA PRO A 101 -7.35 -20.49 -10.23
C PRO A 101 -7.36 -21.44 -11.43
N ALA A 102 -6.91 -20.99 -12.60
CA ALA A 102 -6.85 -21.82 -13.80
C ALA A 102 -5.86 -22.99 -13.62
N SER A 103 -4.77 -22.78 -12.88
CA SER A 103 -3.82 -23.84 -12.52
C SER A 103 -4.40 -24.86 -11.52
N MET A 104 -5.49 -24.51 -10.84
CA MET A 104 -6.20 -25.38 -9.89
C MET A 104 -7.41 -26.10 -10.52
N GLY A 105 -7.67 -25.88 -11.81
CA GLY A 105 -8.80 -26.50 -12.53
C GLY A 105 -10.13 -25.78 -12.38
N ASP A 106 -10.17 -24.63 -11.69
CA ASP A 106 -11.33 -23.74 -11.68
C ASP A 106 -11.31 -22.86 -12.94
N LYS A 107 -12.41 -22.87 -13.69
CA LYS A 107 -12.62 -22.07 -14.90
C LYS A 107 -13.49 -20.85 -14.63
#